data_AF-A0A2T4DCA3-F1
#
_entry.id   AF-A0A2T4DCA3-F1
#
_cell.length_a   1.000
_cell.length_b   1.000
_cell.length_c   1.000
_cell.angle_alpha   90.00
_cell.angle_beta   90.00
_cell.angle_gamma   90.00
#
_symmetry.space_group_name_H-M   'P 1'
#
loop_
_entity.id
_entity.type
_entity.pdbx_description
1 polymer ?
#
loop_
_entity_poly.entity_id
_entity_poly.type
_entity_poly.pdbx_seq_one_letter_code
_entity_poly.pdbx_strand_id
1 'polypeptide(L)'
;MYEKQQKQETIMKTFLLFIGLMLVISRPAIAGPLFDSLSDEKRSLIRTLIQDHFPDSTLSGDEQAEELAWFAHAAMELKGTEISVLSEQLPTHDYEARVLAPAFSKLTEIPVTHDRKPEGEVIRQINLQRIMAAKGRYDAFVNDSDMIGTHARSGWALALKIG
;
A
#
# COMPACT_ATOMS: atom_id res chain seq x y z
N MET A 1 19.52 -18.25 55.25
CA MET A 1 18.72 -18.98 54.24
C MET A 1 17.85 -18.04 53.40
N TYR A 2 17.20 -17.05 54.01
CA TYR A 2 16.38 -16.03 53.32
C TYR A 2 17.10 -15.23 52.21
N GLU A 3 18.33 -14.78 52.43
CA GLU A 3 19.06 -13.98 51.41
C GLU A 3 19.39 -14.77 50.13
N LYS A 4 19.63 -16.08 50.23
CA LYS A 4 19.89 -16.92 49.05
C LYS A 4 18.64 -17.08 48.20
N GLN A 5 17.46 -17.23 48.83
CA GLN A 5 16.18 -17.28 48.12
C GLN A 5 15.86 -15.97 47.42
N GLN A 6 16.12 -14.83 48.07
CA GLN A 6 15.84 -13.52 47.49
C GLN A 6 16.75 -13.20 46.29
N LYS A 7 18.04 -13.57 46.37
CA LYS A 7 18.97 -13.46 45.23
C LYS A 7 18.52 -14.33 44.06
N GLN A 8 18.02 -15.54 44.33
CA GLN A 8 17.59 -16.49 43.32
C GLN A 8 16.28 -16.07 42.65
N GLU A 9 15.34 -15.49 43.39
CA GLU A 9 14.15 -14.84 42.82
C GLU A 9 14.50 -13.64 41.94
N THR A 10 15.43 -12.79 42.35
CA THR A 10 15.84 -11.62 41.56
C THR A 10 16.55 -12.03 40.28
N ILE A 11 17.38 -13.08 40.33
CA ILE A 11 18.02 -13.65 39.13
C ILE A 11 16.97 -14.25 38.19
N MET A 12 15.99 -15.00 38.74
CA MET A 12 14.91 -15.60 37.95
C MET A 12 14.00 -14.54 37.33
N LYS A 13 13.61 -13.50 38.06
CA LYS A 13 12.80 -12.37 37.56
C LYS A 13 13.54 -11.56 36.49
N THR A 14 14.84 -11.30 36.67
CA THR A 14 15.69 -10.64 35.67
C THR A 14 15.82 -11.51 34.40
N PHE A 15 15.99 -12.82 34.55
CA PHE A 15 16.07 -13.76 33.42
C PHE A 15 14.74 -13.87 32.65
N LEU A 16 13.61 -13.91 33.35
CA LEU A 16 12.26 -13.86 32.77
C LEU A 16 11.99 -12.52 32.06
N LEU A 17 12.51 -11.40 32.58
CA LEU A 17 12.40 -10.09 31.93
C LEU A 17 13.21 -10.03 30.62
N PHE A 18 14.36 -10.70 30.55
CA PHE A 18 15.17 -10.80 29.31
C PHE A 18 14.54 -11.72 28.25
N ILE A 19 13.87 -12.81 28.64
CA ILE A 19 13.11 -13.66 27.70
C ILE A 19 11.85 -12.93 27.19
N GLY A 20 11.17 -12.18 28.06
CA GLY A 20 10.01 -11.36 27.68
C GLY A 20 10.37 -10.21 26.72
N LEU A 21 11.57 -9.63 26.83
CA LEU A 21 12.04 -8.55 25.94
C LEU A 21 12.54 -9.06 24.58
N MET A 22 13.00 -10.31 24.50
CA MET A 22 13.42 -10.95 23.24
C MET A 22 12.25 -11.40 22.34
N LEU A 23 11.02 -11.42 22.86
CA LEU A 23 9.83 -11.82 22.11
C LEU A 23 9.13 -10.68 21.34
N VAL A 24 9.68 -9.46 21.37
CA VAL A 24 9.06 -8.27 20.73
C VAL A 24 9.82 -7.77 19.49
N ILE A 25 10.93 -8.41 19.08
CA ILE A 25 11.71 -7.96 17.89
C ILE A 25 11.90 -9.04 16.81
N SER A 26 11.22 -10.18 16.91
CA SER A 26 11.18 -11.15 15.81
C SER A 26 9.85 -11.04 15.05
N ARG A 27 9.75 -10.02 14.17
CA ARG A 27 8.99 -10.23 12.93
C ARG A 27 9.66 -11.42 12.25
N PRO A 28 8.97 -12.54 11.95
CA PRO A 28 9.59 -13.59 11.20
C PRO A 28 10.01 -12.99 9.86
N ALA A 29 11.31 -13.03 9.58
CA ALA A 29 11.79 -12.94 8.21
C ALA A 29 11.04 -14.03 7.44
N ILE A 30 10.14 -13.64 6.54
CA ILE A 30 9.49 -14.60 5.65
C ILE A 30 10.61 -15.25 4.85
N ALA A 31 10.85 -16.51 5.15
CA ALA A 31 11.87 -17.32 4.52
C ALA A 31 11.37 -17.73 3.14
N GLY A 32 11.91 -17.10 2.10
CA GLY A 32 11.69 -17.43 0.69
C GLY A 32 11.27 -16.22 -0.16
N PRO A 33 11.42 -16.30 -1.49
CA PRO A 33 10.90 -15.29 -2.41
C PRO A 33 9.38 -15.14 -2.22
N LEU A 34 8.87 -13.91 -2.11
CA LEU A 34 7.45 -13.65 -1.86
C LEU A 34 6.60 -14.23 -2.97
N PHE A 35 7.10 -14.20 -4.22
CA PHE A 35 6.39 -14.70 -5.37
C PHE A 35 6.07 -16.20 -5.26
N ASP A 36 7.03 -17.01 -4.81
CA ASP A 36 6.86 -18.47 -4.68
C ASP A 36 5.84 -18.86 -3.61
N SER A 37 5.59 -17.97 -2.65
CA SER A 37 4.61 -18.18 -1.58
C SER A 37 3.15 -17.96 -2.03
N LEU A 38 2.94 -17.36 -3.20
CA LEU A 38 1.60 -17.03 -3.70
C LEU A 38 0.90 -18.23 -4.35
N SER A 39 -0.45 -18.18 -4.40
CA SER A 39 -1.25 -19.16 -5.14
C SER A 39 -0.88 -19.20 -6.62
N ASP A 40 -1.10 -20.33 -7.28
CA ASP A 40 -0.86 -20.48 -8.72
C ASP A 40 -1.63 -19.42 -9.54
N GLU A 41 -2.86 -19.10 -9.12
CA GLU A 41 -3.67 -18.05 -9.76
C GLU A 41 -2.99 -16.68 -9.68
N LYS A 42 -2.51 -16.27 -8.50
CA LYS A 42 -1.81 -14.99 -8.33
C LYS A 42 -0.49 -14.95 -9.08
N ARG A 43 0.27 -16.05 -9.07
CA ARG A 43 1.51 -16.16 -9.86
C ARG A 43 1.25 -16.04 -11.35
N SER A 44 0.20 -16.69 -11.86
CA SER A 44 -0.21 -16.58 -13.26
C SER A 44 -0.65 -15.16 -13.62
N LEU A 45 -1.42 -14.50 -12.75
CA LEU A 45 -1.81 -13.10 -12.93
C LEU A 45 -0.58 -12.20 -13.03
N ILE A 46 0.36 -12.30 -12.08
CA ILE A 46 1.60 -11.51 -12.07
C ILE A 46 2.39 -11.69 -13.37
N ARG A 47 2.59 -12.93 -13.83
CA ARG A 47 3.30 -13.19 -15.09
C ARG A 47 2.60 -12.55 -16.29
N THR A 48 1.27 -12.62 -16.32
CA THR A 48 0.46 -11.99 -17.38
C THR A 48 0.62 -10.47 -17.35
N LEU A 49 0.55 -9.85 -16.17
CA LEU A 49 0.74 -8.42 -16.01
C LEU A 49 2.14 -7.97 -16.47
N ILE A 50 3.18 -8.70 -16.11
CA ILE A 50 4.56 -8.41 -16.56
C ILE A 50 4.64 -8.46 -18.08
N GLN A 51 4.11 -9.51 -18.69
CA GLN A 51 4.18 -9.71 -20.13
C GLN A 51 3.36 -8.67 -20.93
N ASP A 52 2.14 -8.39 -20.49
CA ASP A 52 1.18 -7.60 -21.28
C ASP A 52 1.24 -6.10 -20.97
N HIS A 53 1.68 -5.73 -19.76
CA HIS A 53 1.55 -4.37 -19.25
C HIS A 53 2.86 -3.77 -18.74
N PHE A 54 3.85 -4.58 -18.36
CA PHE A 54 5.15 -4.11 -17.86
C PHE A 54 6.37 -4.67 -18.64
N PRO A 55 6.33 -4.75 -19.99
CA PRO A 55 7.44 -5.33 -20.74
C PRO A 55 8.72 -4.48 -20.68
N ASP A 56 8.57 -3.15 -20.55
CA ASP A 56 9.68 -2.19 -20.55
C ASP A 56 10.06 -1.81 -19.11
N SER A 57 10.88 -2.65 -18.48
CA SER A 57 11.36 -2.43 -17.11
C SER A 57 12.89 -2.56 -17.01
N THR A 58 13.48 -1.83 -16.06
CA THR A 58 14.88 -2.02 -15.66
C THR A 58 15.08 -3.25 -14.79
N LEU A 59 13.99 -3.79 -14.22
CA LEU A 59 14.00 -5.00 -13.41
C LEU A 59 13.90 -6.23 -14.30
N SER A 60 14.63 -7.28 -13.93
CA SER A 60 14.45 -8.61 -14.51
C SER A 60 13.03 -9.15 -14.25
N GLY A 61 12.59 -10.14 -15.02
CA GLY A 61 11.25 -10.71 -14.85
C GLY A 61 11.01 -11.29 -13.46
N ASP A 62 12.04 -11.86 -12.83
CA ASP A 62 11.94 -12.38 -11.47
C ASP A 62 11.87 -11.25 -10.43
N GLU A 63 12.63 -10.17 -10.61
CA GLU A 63 12.54 -8.98 -9.74
C GLU A 63 11.18 -8.28 -9.86
N GLN A 64 10.62 -8.18 -11.06
CA GLN A 64 9.26 -7.66 -11.26
C GLN A 64 8.21 -8.55 -10.58
N ALA A 65 8.40 -9.87 -10.64
CA ALA A 65 7.49 -10.82 -10.00
C ALA A 65 7.53 -10.68 -8.47
N GLU A 66 8.72 -10.48 -7.90
CA GLU A 66 8.90 -10.19 -6.47
C GLU A 66 8.29 -8.84 -6.06
N GLU A 67 8.44 -7.79 -6.88
CA GLU A 67 7.82 -6.49 -6.59
C GLU A 67 6.29 -6.56 -6.60
N LEU A 68 5.70 -7.24 -7.59
CA LEU A 68 4.25 -7.46 -7.64
C LEU A 68 3.77 -8.36 -6.49
N ALA A 69 4.56 -9.36 -6.10
CA ALA A 69 4.25 -10.17 -4.92
C ALA A 69 4.32 -9.35 -3.63
N TRP A 70 5.24 -8.40 -3.54
CA TRP A 70 5.32 -7.45 -2.43
C TRP A 70 4.06 -6.60 -2.31
N PHE A 71 3.49 -6.10 -3.42
CA PHE A 71 2.20 -5.38 -3.37
C PHE A 71 1.07 -6.24 -2.78
N ALA A 72 0.96 -7.51 -3.23
CA ALA A 72 -0.04 -8.43 -2.69
C ALA A 72 0.16 -8.69 -1.19
N HIS A 73 1.41 -8.78 -0.73
CA HIS A 73 1.75 -8.97 0.67
C HIS A 73 1.47 -7.73 1.53
N ALA A 74 1.94 -6.56 1.09
CA ALA A 74 1.76 -5.30 1.81
C ALA A 74 0.26 -4.93 1.96
N ALA A 75 -0.54 -5.27 0.96
CA ALA A 75 -1.98 -5.05 0.98
C ALA A 75 -2.75 -5.94 1.99
N MET A 76 -2.13 -6.97 2.57
CA MET A 76 -2.80 -7.88 3.50
C MET A 76 -3.37 -7.16 4.73
N GLU A 77 -2.68 -6.13 5.24
CA GLU A 77 -3.13 -5.33 6.39
C GLU A 77 -4.33 -4.42 6.05
N LEU A 78 -4.64 -4.25 4.77
CA LEU A 78 -5.70 -3.38 4.25
C LEU A 78 -6.91 -4.19 3.72
N LYS A 79 -6.97 -5.51 3.96
CA LYS A 79 -8.13 -6.31 3.54
C LYS A 79 -9.43 -5.81 4.14
N GLY A 80 -10.49 -5.80 3.33
CA GLY A 80 -11.81 -5.29 3.71
C GLY A 80 -11.96 -3.78 3.57
N THR A 81 -10.93 -3.08 3.10
CA THR A 81 -11.05 -1.68 2.66
C THR A 81 -11.44 -1.61 1.17
N GLU A 82 -11.94 -0.44 0.77
CA GLU A 82 -12.18 -0.08 -0.62
C GLU A 82 -11.45 1.25 -0.89
N ILE A 83 -10.99 1.44 -2.12
CA ILE A 83 -10.28 2.63 -2.56
C ILE A 83 -11.07 3.28 -3.70
N SER A 84 -11.41 4.55 -3.55
CA SER A 84 -12.02 5.35 -4.61
C SER A 84 -11.10 6.47 -5.05
N VAL A 85 -10.74 6.48 -6.33
CA VAL A 85 -9.85 7.46 -6.97
C VAL A 85 -10.63 8.29 -7.97
N LEU A 86 -10.40 9.60 -8.01
CA LEU A 86 -10.91 10.49 -9.06
C LEU A 86 -9.76 11.13 -9.83
N SER A 87 -9.79 11.06 -11.16
CA SER A 87 -8.87 11.80 -12.01
C SER A 87 -9.60 12.60 -13.08
N GLU A 88 -8.84 13.46 -13.76
CA GLU A 88 -9.32 14.10 -14.98
C GLU A 88 -9.53 13.07 -16.10
N GLN A 89 -10.46 13.36 -16.99
CA GLN A 89 -10.64 12.65 -18.24
C GLN A 89 -9.60 13.07 -19.28
N LEU A 90 -8.34 12.70 -19.02
CA LEU A 90 -7.23 12.83 -19.96
C LEU A 90 -6.79 11.45 -20.46
N PRO A 91 -6.33 11.32 -21.72
CA PRO A 91 -5.80 10.07 -22.26
C PRO A 91 -4.65 9.48 -21.42
N THR A 92 -3.94 10.30 -20.65
CA THR A 92 -2.88 9.88 -19.72
C THR A 92 -3.42 9.01 -18.58
N HIS A 93 -4.62 9.31 -18.05
CA HIS A 93 -5.24 8.56 -16.96
C HIS A 93 -6.03 7.33 -17.43
N ASP A 94 -6.17 7.15 -18.74
CA ASP A 94 -6.87 5.99 -19.31
C ASP A 94 -6.19 4.67 -18.91
N TYR A 95 -4.86 4.66 -18.91
CA TYR A 95 -4.09 3.47 -18.54
C TYR A 95 -4.24 3.13 -17.06
N GLU A 96 -4.17 4.15 -16.20
CA GLU A 96 -4.36 4.00 -14.75
C GLU A 96 -5.74 3.40 -14.44
N ALA A 97 -6.80 3.97 -15.03
CA ALA A 97 -8.16 3.57 -14.74
C ALA A 97 -8.54 2.21 -15.35
N ARG A 98 -8.03 1.88 -16.55
CA ARG A 98 -8.42 0.66 -17.28
C ARG A 98 -7.49 -0.52 -17.05
N VAL A 99 -6.25 -0.29 -16.66
CA VAL A 99 -5.24 -1.34 -16.51
C VAL A 99 -4.74 -1.41 -15.07
N LEU A 100 -4.19 -0.32 -14.53
CA LEU A 100 -3.52 -0.36 -13.23
C LEU A 100 -4.50 -0.61 -12.06
N ALA A 101 -5.61 0.13 -11.99
CA ALA A 101 -6.59 -0.04 -10.92
C ALA A 101 -7.24 -1.45 -10.92
N PRO A 102 -7.66 -2.02 -12.07
CA PRO A 102 -8.13 -3.40 -12.12
C PRO A 102 -7.04 -4.43 -11.80
N ALA A 103 -5.79 -4.22 -12.25
CA ALA A 103 -4.66 -5.10 -11.95
C ALA A 103 -4.37 -5.12 -10.45
N PHE A 104 -4.28 -3.95 -9.83
CA PHE A 104 -4.09 -3.81 -8.38
C PHE A 104 -5.22 -4.46 -7.61
N SER A 105 -6.48 -4.26 -8.03
CA SER A 105 -7.65 -4.86 -7.38
C SER A 105 -7.60 -6.38 -7.40
N LYS A 106 -7.26 -6.97 -8.55
CA LYS A 106 -7.14 -8.43 -8.69
C LYS A 106 -5.97 -9.00 -7.89
N LEU A 107 -4.85 -8.29 -7.85
CA LEU A 107 -3.63 -8.72 -7.17
C LEU A 107 -3.80 -8.71 -5.65
N THR A 108 -4.40 -7.63 -5.12
CA THR A 108 -4.50 -7.35 -3.68
C THR A 108 -5.81 -7.78 -3.05
N GLU A 109 -6.85 -8.04 -3.87
CA GLU A 109 -8.24 -8.23 -3.46
C GLU A 109 -8.88 -6.99 -2.82
N ILE A 110 -8.26 -5.81 -2.95
CA ILE A 110 -8.83 -4.53 -2.52
C ILE A 110 -9.63 -3.94 -3.69
N PRO A 111 -10.95 -3.71 -3.56
CA PRO A 111 -11.71 -3.05 -4.62
C PRO A 111 -11.21 -1.62 -4.86
N VAL A 112 -10.74 -1.33 -6.07
CA VAL A 112 -10.37 0.01 -6.51
C VAL A 112 -11.34 0.49 -7.58
N THR A 113 -12.01 1.60 -7.30
CA THR A 113 -12.81 2.35 -8.29
C THR A 113 -12.02 3.56 -8.76
N HIS A 114 -11.77 3.68 -10.06
CA HIS A 114 -11.11 4.85 -10.66
C HIS A 114 -12.08 5.59 -11.57
N ASP A 115 -12.70 6.65 -11.03
CA ASP A 115 -13.59 7.54 -11.77
C ASP A 115 -12.78 8.56 -12.57
N ARG A 116 -13.23 8.86 -13.79
CA ARG A 116 -12.69 9.94 -14.63
C ARG A 116 -13.78 10.96 -14.92
N LYS A 117 -13.49 12.25 -14.70
CA LYS A 117 -14.44 13.36 -14.91
C LYS A 117 -13.74 14.55 -15.58
N PRO A 118 -14.47 15.48 -16.21
CA PRO A 118 -13.87 16.73 -16.69
C PRO A 118 -13.17 17.48 -15.54
N GLU A 119 -12.07 18.18 -15.85
CA GLU A 119 -11.22 18.88 -14.87
C GLU A 119 -12.02 19.73 -13.87
N GLY A 120 -12.92 20.58 -14.39
CA GLY A 120 -13.74 21.48 -13.55
C GLY A 120 -14.60 20.73 -12.52
N GLU A 121 -15.01 19.50 -12.83
CA GLU A 121 -15.73 18.65 -11.89
C GLU A 121 -14.80 18.03 -10.84
N VAL A 122 -13.58 17.63 -11.22
CA VAL A 122 -12.55 17.17 -10.27
C VAL A 122 -12.24 18.25 -9.25
N ILE A 123 -11.97 19.48 -9.71
CA ILE A 123 -11.69 20.63 -8.83
C ILE A 123 -12.87 20.94 -7.92
N ARG A 124 -14.09 20.86 -8.43
CA ARG A 124 -15.30 21.04 -7.62
C ARG A 124 -15.40 19.99 -6.52
N GLN A 125 -15.15 18.71 -6.82
CA GLN A 125 -15.20 17.63 -5.84
C GLN A 125 -14.13 17.78 -4.76
N ILE A 126 -12.89 18.14 -5.14
CA ILE A 126 -11.82 18.44 -4.20
C ILE A 126 -12.26 19.56 -3.25
N ASN A 127 -12.74 20.68 -3.78
CA ASN A 127 -13.13 21.82 -2.96
C ASN A 127 -14.32 21.49 -2.04
N LEU A 128 -15.29 20.71 -2.50
CA LEU A 128 -16.41 20.28 -1.66
C LEU A 128 -15.95 19.41 -0.49
N GLN A 129 -15.11 18.39 -0.72
CA GLN A 129 -14.60 17.56 0.37
C GLN A 129 -13.78 18.37 1.37
N ARG A 130 -13.00 19.35 0.88
CA ARG A 130 -12.24 20.27 1.74
C ARG A 130 -13.14 21.15 2.60
N ILE A 131 -14.17 21.76 2.02
CA ILE A 131 -15.11 22.62 2.75
C ILE A 131 -15.90 21.82 3.78
N MET A 132 -16.33 20.60 3.43
CA MET A 132 -17.12 19.76 4.33
C MET A 132 -16.29 19.14 5.46
N ALA A 133 -14.97 19.14 5.35
CA ALA A 133 -14.04 18.51 6.30
C ALA A 133 -14.44 17.08 6.71
N ALA A 134 -15.01 16.34 5.77
CA ALA A 134 -15.52 15.01 5.96
C ALA A 134 -14.89 14.06 4.94
N LYS A 135 -14.78 12.78 5.30
CA LYS A 135 -14.44 11.73 4.33
C LYS A 135 -15.52 11.77 3.24
N GLY A 136 -15.12 12.20 2.06
CA GLY A 136 -16.00 12.24 0.89
C GLY A 136 -16.06 10.90 0.19
N ARG A 137 -16.54 10.92 -1.05
CA ARG A 137 -16.62 9.75 -1.93
C ARG A 137 -15.25 9.19 -2.35
N TYR A 138 -14.21 10.03 -2.37
CA TYR A 138 -12.91 9.69 -2.94
C TYR A 138 -11.82 9.71 -1.86
N ASP A 139 -10.96 8.72 -1.88
CA ASP A 139 -9.79 8.58 -1.00
C ASP A 139 -8.54 9.21 -1.64
N ALA A 140 -8.48 9.30 -2.96
CA ALA A 140 -7.38 9.92 -3.70
C ALA A 140 -7.86 10.71 -4.92
N PHE A 141 -7.07 11.72 -5.28
CA PHE A 141 -7.25 12.52 -6.50
C PHE A 141 -5.96 12.48 -7.32
N VAL A 142 -6.09 12.30 -8.63
CA VAL A 142 -4.99 12.45 -9.58
C VAL A 142 -5.24 13.70 -10.42
N ASN A 143 -4.27 14.59 -10.46
CA ASN A 143 -4.37 15.88 -11.12
C ASN A 143 -3.02 16.27 -11.73
N ASP A 144 -3.06 17.12 -12.74
CA ASP A 144 -1.88 17.61 -13.43
C ASP A 144 -0.94 18.39 -12.49
N SER A 145 0.35 18.29 -12.80
CA SER A 145 1.40 18.83 -11.93
C SER A 145 1.42 20.36 -11.86
N ASP A 146 0.73 21.07 -12.75
CA ASP A 146 0.66 22.53 -12.76
C ASP A 146 -0.11 23.09 -11.55
N MET A 147 -1.04 22.34 -10.98
CA MET A 147 -1.75 22.70 -9.75
C MET A 147 -1.05 22.20 -8.47
N ILE A 148 0.10 21.53 -8.57
CA ILE A 148 0.77 20.93 -7.40
C ILE A 148 1.09 21.95 -6.31
N GLY A 149 1.48 23.18 -6.71
CA GLY A 149 1.76 24.27 -5.77
C GLY A 149 0.52 24.72 -5.01
N THR A 150 -0.63 24.76 -5.68
CA THR A 150 -1.91 25.08 -5.05
C THR A 150 -2.30 23.99 -4.06
N HIS A 151 -2.20 22.71 -4.44
CA HIS A 151 -2.52 21.59 -3.56
C HIS A 151 -1.61 21.50 -2.33
N ALA A 152 -0.30 21.65 -2.51
CA ALA A 152 0.67 21.58 -1.42
C ALA A 152 0.47 22.71 -0.39
N ARG A 153 0.26 23.96 -0.84
CA ARG A 153 0.01 25.10 0.06
C ARG A 153 -1.37 25.06 0.73
N SER A 154 -2.27 24.23 0.19
CA SER A 154 -3.65 24.17 0.63
C SER A 154 -3.82 23.60 2.04
N GLY A 155 -2.87 22.78 2.50
CA GLY A 155 -2.94 22.03 3.77
C GLY A 155 -3.80 20.76 3.72
N TRP A 156 -4.36 20.42 2.55
CA TRP A 156 -5.25 19.27 2.35
C TRP A 156 -4.64 18.16 1.47
N ALA A 157 -3.38 18.31 1.07
CA ALA A 157 -2.62 17.25 0.42
C ALA A 157 -1.82 16.48 1.47
N LEU A 158 -1.91 15.16 1.47
CA LEU A 158 -1.05 14.32 2.29
C LEU A 158 0.34 14.27 1.67
N ALA A 159 1.35 14.78 2.39
CA ALA A 159 2.74 14.66 1.97
C ALA A 159 3.24 13.23 2.18
N LEU A 160 3.47 12.50 1.10
CA LEU A 160 4.07 11.17 1.14
C LEU A 160 5.59 11.31 1.19
N LYS A 161 6.20 10.88 2.28
CA LYS A 161 7.65 10.77 2.41
C LYS A 161 8.03 9.31 2.24
N ILE A 162 8.76 8.99 1.17
CA ILE A 162 9.38 7.68 1.01
C ILE A 162 10.59 7.69 1.94
N GLY A 163 10.55 6.85 2.98
CA GLY A 163 11.57 6.78 4.04
C GLY A 163 12.75 5.90 3.67
#